data_AF-A0A521WD02-F1
#
_entry.id   AF-A0A521WD02-F1
#
_cell.length_a   1.000
_cell.length_b   1.000
_cell.length_c   1.000
_cell.angle_alpha   90.00
_cell.angle_beta   90.00
_cell.angle_gamma   90.00
#
_symmetry.space_group_name_H-M   'P 1'
#
loop_
_entity.id
_entity.type
_entity.pdbx_description
1 polymer ?
#
loop_
_entity_poly.entity_id
_entity_poly.type
_entity_poly.pdbx_seq_one_letter_code
_entity_poly.pdbx_strand_id
1 'polypeptide(L)' 'MEYIQIPDEYNARALWLLFTHSPTKCFPSNIYSVSAQQLTILRSEGIPFTKIDLTKIEFPKPEAAH' A
#
# COMPACT_ATOMS: atom_id res chain seq x y z
N MET A 1 4.52 -6.88 -8.53
CA MET A 1 4.23 -6.12 -7.30
C MET A 1 2.86 -5.53 -7.45
N GLU A 2 2.02 -5.62 -6.42
CA GLU A 2 0.66 -5.09 -6.42
C GLU A 2 0.62 -3.85 -5.53
N TYR A 3 -0.18 -2.87 -5.91
CA TYR A 3 -0.40 -1.68 -5.09
C TYR A 3 -1.69 -1.87 -4.33
N ILE A 4 -1.65 -1.63 -3.03
CA ILE A 4 -2.83 -1.70 -2.18
C ILE A 4 -2.95 -0.43 -1.38
N GLN A 5 -4.17 -0.04 -1.05
CA GLN A 5 -4.44 0.97 -0.07
C GLN A 5 -5.00 0.31 1.17
N ILE A 6 -4.50 0.76 2.30
CA ILE A 6 -4.91 0.27 3.60
C ILE A 6 -5.65 1.42 4.31
N PRO A 7 -6.86 1.17 4.85
CA PRO A 7 -7.58 2.16 5.62
C PRO A 7 -6.77 2.59 6.85
N ASP A 8 -6.93 3.85 7.24
CA ASP A 8 -6.08 4.49 8.25
C ASP A 8 -6.09 3.74 9.60
N GLU A 9 -7.24 3.20 9.98
CA GLU A 9 -7.44 2.39 11.20
C GLU A 9 -6.47 1.19 11.30
N TYR A 10 -6.07 0.60 10.17
CA TYR A 10 -5.19 -0.58 10.12
C TYR A 10 -3.79 -0.24 9.63
N ASN A 11 -3.52 1.04 9.34
CA ASN A 11 -2.33 1.51 8.66
C ASN A 11 -1.05 1.17 9.44
N ALA A 12 -1.00 1.50 10.72
CA ALA A 12 0.16 1.22 11.58
C ALA A 12 0.45 -0.29 11.69
N ARG A 13 -0.60 -1.09 11.88
CA ARG A 13 -0.47 -2.55 12.02
C ARG A 13 -0.02 -3.19 10.71
N ALA A 14 -0.61 -2.77 9.60
CA ALA A 14 -0.24 -3.26 8.29
C ALA A 14 1.18 -2.86 7.90
N LEU A 15 1.57 -1.60 8.12
CA LEU A 15 2.93 -1.12 7.90
C LEU A 15 3.93 -1.99 8.67
N TRP A 16 3.66 -2.29 9.93
CA TRP A 16 4.52 -3.12 10.77
C TRP A 16 4.67 -4.55 10.23
N LEU A 17 3.55 -5.20 9.84
CA LEU A 17 3.57 -6.52 9.21
C LEU A 17 4.35 -6.50 7.90
N LEU A 18 4.10 -5.50 7.06
CA LEU A 18 4.74 -5.37 5.75
C LEU A 18 6.26 -5.21 5.90
N PHE A 19 6.72 -4.31 6.77
CA PHE A 19 8.15 -4.08 7.03
C PHE A 19 8.85 -5.27 7.68
N THR A 20 8.17 -6.01 8.55
CA THR A 20 8.76 -7.16 9.25
C THR A 20 9.06 -8.31 8.28
N HIS A 21 8.24 -8.48 7.25
CA HIS A 21 8.37 -9.59 6.31
C HIS A 21 9.15 -9.27 5.04
N SER A 22 9.11 -8.02 4.54
CA SER A 22 9.80 -7.64 3.29
C SER A 22 9.94 -6.12 3.10
N PRO A 23 10.91 -5.67 2.29
CA PRO A 23 11.03 -4.25 1.94
C PRO A 23 9.78 -3.80 1.17
N THR A 24 9.07 -2.85 1.75
CA THR A 24 7.80 -2.35 1.23
C THR A 24 7.93 -0.87 0.91
N LYS A 25 7.49 -0.44 -0.27
CA LYS A 25 7.45 1.00 -0.60
C LYS A 25 6.13 1.57 -0.13
N CYS A 26 6.23 2.60 0.71
CA CYS A 26 5.09 3.42 1.12
C CYS A 26 4.94 4.60 0.15
N PHE A 27 3.73 4.83 -0.31
CA PHE A 27 3.31 5.95 -1.13
C PHE A 27 2.36 6.86 -0.31
N PRO A 28 2.18 8.12 -0.72
CA PRO A 28 1.16 8.99 -0.11
C PRO A 28 -0.23 8.34 -0.16
N SER A 29 -1.11 8.74 0.76
CA SER A 29 -2.49 8.24 0.89
C SER A 29 -2.63 6.77 1.31
N ASN A 30 -1.71 6.28 2.15
CA ASN A 30 -1.72 4.91 2.71
C ASN A 30 -1.67 3.83 1.63
N ILE A 31 -0.95 4.10 0.55
CA ILE A 31 -0.74 3.17 -0.56
C ILE A 31 0.59 2.45 -0.35
N TYR A 32 0.58 1.13 -0.55
CA TYR A 32 1.72 0.25 -0.34
C TYR A 32 1.96 -0.60 -1.58
N SER A 33 3.22 -0.66 -2.03
CA SER A 33 3.64 -1.64 -3.02
C SER A 33 4.03 -2.93 -2.31
N VAL A 34 3.21 -3.96 -2.45
CA VAL A 34 3.36 -5.24 -1.76
C VAL A 34 3.54 -6.39 -2.74
N SER A 35 4.16 -7.47 -2.26
CA SER A 35 4.28 -8.73 -2.99
C SER A 35 3.10 -9.67 -2.69
N ALA A 36 2.89 -10.67 -3.54
CA ALA A 36 1.82 -11.67 -3.34
C ALA A 36 1.90 -12.34 -1.95
N GLN A 37 3.11 -12.57 -1.43
CA GLN A 37 3.33 -13.14 -0.10
C GLN A 37 2.83 -12.20 1.02
N GLN A 38 3.06 -10.91 0.90
CA GLN A 38 2.58 -9.90 1.85
C GLN A 38 1.06 -9.76 1.81
N LEU A 39 0.42 -9.89 0.64
CA LEU A 39 -1.04 -9.92 0.54
C LEU A 39 -1.64 -11.12 1.28
N THR A 40 -0.97 -12.27 1.23
CA THR A 40 -1.38 -13.44 2.00
C THR A 40 -1.28 -13.17 3.51
N ILE A 41 -0.20 -12.54 3.97
CA ILE A 41 -0.02 -12.16 5.37
C ILE A 41 -1.12 -11.19 5.82
N LEU A 42 -1.40 -10.15 5.03
CA LEU A 42 -2.46 -9.18 5.34
C LEU A 42 -3.83 -9.84 5.43
N ARG A 43 -4.15 -10.77 4.51
CA ARG A 43 -5.40 -11.56 4.61
C ARG A 43 -5.43 -12.48 5.82
N SER A 44 -4.30 -13.10 6.15
CA SER A 44 -4.17 -13.98 7.30
C SER A 44 -4.40 -13.25 8.62
N GLU A 45 -3.92 -12.01 8.71
CA GLU A 45 -4.10 -11.13 9.87
C GLU A 45 -5.46 -10.39 9.88
N GLY A 46 -6.28 -10.57 8.84
CA GLY A 46 -7.57 -9.90 8.72
C GLY A 46 -7.48 -8.39 8.45
N ILE A 47 -6.35 -7.92 7.92
CA ILE A 47 -6.19 -6.51 7.53
C ILE A 47 -6.99 -6.27 6.24
N PRO A 48 -8.01 -5.38 6.26
CA PRO A 48 -8.69 -4.98 5.05
C PRO A 48 -7.74 -4.16 4.16
N PHE A 49 -7.72 -4.44 2.86
CA PHE A 49 -6.98 -3.64 1.89
C PHE A 49 -7.73 -3.61 0.56
N THR A 50 -7.55 -2.51 -0.16
CA THR A 50 -8.10 -2.31 -1.50
C THR A 50 -6.98 -2.39 -2.51
N LYS A 51 -7.09 -3.27 -3.51
CA LYS A 51 -6.13 -3.27 -4.62
C LYS A 51 -6.31 -2.03 -5.45
N ILE A 52 -5.23 -1.31 -5.68
CA ILE A 52 -5.22 -0.11 -6.48
C ILE A 52 -4.44 -0.37 -7.75
N ASP A 53 -5.04 0.02 -8.86
CA ASP A 53 -4.36 0.06 -10.13
C ASP A 53 -3.66 1.41 -10.26
N LEU A 54 -2.33 1.44 -10.36
CA LEU A 54 -1.56 2.68 -10.50
C LEU A 54 -2.03 3.54 -11.69
N THR A 55 -2.60 2.91 -12.72
CA THR A 55 -3.17 3.63 -13.87
C THR A 55 -4.40 4.47 -13.52
N LYS A 56 -5.04 4.21 -12.38
CA LYS A 56 -6.17 4.99 -11.84
C LYS A 56 -5.77 5.95 -10.73
N ILE A 57 -4.52 5.89 -10.25
CA ILE A 57 -4.02 6.85 -9.27
C ILE A 57 -3.56 8.07 -10.07
N GLU A 58 -4.35 9.13 -10.04
CA GLU A 58 -3.86 10.45 -10.42
C GLU A 58 -2.75 10.81 -9.43
N PHE A 59 -1.51 10.47 -9.78
CA PHE A 59 -0.37 11.13 -9.16
C PHE A 59 -0.59 12.63 -9.37
N PRO A 60 -0.41 13.48 -8.35
CA PRO A 60 -0.41 14.91 -8.57
C PRO A 60 0.61 15.14 -9.68
N LYS A 61 0.11 15.55 -10.85
CA LYS A 61 0.96 15.97 -11.97
C LYS A 61 1.94 16.95 -11.35
N PRO A 62 3.26 16.77 -11.51
CA PRO A 62 4.19 17.79 -11.04
C PRO A 62 3.71 19.10 -11.64
N GLU A 63 3.26 20.00 -10.77
CA GLU A 63 2.80 21.33 -11.18
C GLU A 63 3.95 21.90 -11.98
N ALA A 64 3.72 22.08 -13.29
CA ALA A 64 4.75 22.53 -14.19
C ALA A 64 5.23 23.87 -13.65
N ALA A 65 6.44 23.90 -13.10
CA ALA A 65 7.06 25.11 -12.60
C ALA A 65 7.05 26.13 -13.74
N HIS A 66 6.29 27.20 -13.53
CA HIS A 66 6.03 28.26 -14.48
C HIS A 66 7.16 29.29 -14.45
#